data_AF-A0A8H8SY18-F1
#
_entry.id   AF-A0A8H8SY18-F1
#
_cell.length_a   1.000
_cell.length_b   1.000
_cell.length_c   1.000
_cell.angle_alpha   90.00
_cell.angle_beta   90.00
_cell.angle_gamma   90.00
#
_symmetry.space_group_name_H-M   'P 1'
#
loop_
_entity.id
_entity.type
_entity.pdbx_description
1 polymer ?
#
loop_
_entity_poly.entity_id
_entity_poly.type
_entity_poly.pdbx_seq_one_letter_code
_entity_poly.pdbx_strand_id
1 'polypeptide(L)'
;MASGYVNNYIPPLPKSPIVLPDLSKPYDVNFCFPVKPLETDRVKLVPFIPYLHAAALFNAIIANPETMRYAVLHAQHTRRI
;
A
#
# COMPACT_ATOMS: atom_id res chain seq x y z
N MET A 1 -45.94 4.36 -18.38
CA MET A 1 -45.25 3.16 -17.87
C MET A 1 -43.75 3.37 -18.05
N ALA A 2 -43.02 3.68 -16.98
CA ALA A 2 -41.58 3.88 -17.08
C ALA A 2 -40.89 2.51 -17.19
N SER A 3 -40.28 2.24 -18.33
CA SER A 3 -39.47 1.03 -18.55
C SER A 3 -38.24 1.11 -17.64
N GLY A 4 -38.13 0.18 -16.68
CA GLY A 4 -36.99 0.11 -15.77
C GLY A 4 -35.78 -0.48 -16.49
N TYR A 5 -34.63 0.18 -16.37
CA TYR A 5 -33.37 -0.37 -16.86
C TYR A 5 -32.88 -1.45 -15.88
N VAL A 6 -32.66 -2.67 -16.37
CA VAL A 6 -32.05 -3.76 -15.60
C VAL A 6 -30.65 -4.01 -16.15
N ASN A 7 -29.64 -3.87 -15.29
CA ASN A 7 -28.27 -4.18 -15.64
C ASN A 7 -28.05 -5.70 -15.61
N ASN A 8 -27.85 -6.31 -16.78
CA ASN A 8 -27.57 -7.74 -16.95
C ASN A 8 -26.07 -8.08 -16.97
N TYR A 9 -25.22 -7.23 -16.40
CA TYR A 9 -23.78 -7.44 -16.41
C TYR A 9 -23.38 -8.71 -15.64
N ILE A 10 -22.69 -9.62 -16.34
CA ILE A 10 -22.02 -10.79 -15.76
C ILE A 10 -20.52 -10.52 -15.86
N PRO A 11 -19.79 -10.48 -14.73
CA PRO A 11 -18.34 -10.27 -14.78
C PRO A 11 -17.69 -11.40 -15.57
N PRO A 12 -16.75 -11.09 -16.48
CA PRO A 12 -15.99 -12.12 -17.17
C PRO A 12 -15.25 -12.98 -16.14
N LEU A 13 -15.12 -14.28 -16.40
CA LEU A 13 -14.30 -15.13 -15.55
C LEU A 13 -12.88 -14.53 -15.44
N PRO A 14 -12.27 -14.55 -14.24
CA PRO A 14 -10.90 -14.08 -14.06
C PRO A 14 -9.98 -14.72 -15.12
N LYS A 15 -9.32 -13.89 -15.92
CA LYS A 15 -8.49 -14.33 -17.06
C LYS A 15 -7.28 -15.18 -16.65
N SER A 16 -7.00 -15.29 -15.36
CA SER A 16 -5.90 -16.08 -14.80
C SER A 16 -6.18 -16.34 -13.32
N PRO A 17 -5.68 -17.44 -12.74
CA PRO A 17 -5.59 -17.56 -11.29
C PRO A 17 -4.82 -16.36 -10.75
N ILE A 18 -5.30 -15.77 -9.66
CA ILE A 18 -4.52 -14.80 -8.90
C ILE A 18 -3.32 -15.58 -8.34
N VAL A 19 -2.16 -15.45 -8.99
CA VAL A 19 -0.92 -16.02 -8.47
C VAL A 19 -0.50 -15.13 -7.30
N LEU A 20 -0.80 -15.57 -6.09
CA LEU A 20 -0.32 -14.91 -4.89
C LEU A 20 1.22 -15.02 -4.89
N PRO A 21 1.96 -13.92 -4.63
CA PRO A 21 3.40 -13.99 -4.50
C PRO A 21 3.77 -14.99 -3.40
N ASP A 22 4.84 -15.74 -3.64
CA ASP A 22 5.43 -16.63 -2.66
C ASP A 22 5.82 -15.85 -1.40
N LEU A 23 5.18 -16.15 -0.27
CA LEU A 23 5.40 -15.48 1.02
C LEU A 23 6.80 -15.73 1.59
N SER A 24 7.52 -16.75 1.10
CA SER A 24 8.91 -17.01 1.48
C SER A 24 9.91 -16.09 0.76
N LYS A 25 9.47 -15.41 -0.31
CA LYS A 25 10.27 -14.42 -1.03
C LYS A 25 9.88 -13.02 -0.59
N PRO A 26 10.81 -12.05 -0.60
CA PRO A 26 10.48 -10.65 -0.38
C PRO A 26 9.33 -10.24 -1.30
N TYR A 27 8.29 -9.62 -0.73
CA TYR A 27 7.12 -9.17 -1.49
C TYR A 27 7.56 -8.14 -2.53
N ASP A 28 7.72 -8.60 -3.78
CA ASP A 28 8.27 -7.86 -4.92
C ASP A 28 7.19 -7.55 -5.95
N VAL A 29 5.95 -7.28 -5.50
CA VAL A 29 4.92 -6.73 -6.40
C VAL A 29 5.18 -5.23 -6.51
N ASN A 30 6.16 -4.87 -7.34
CA ASN A 30 6.48 -3.48 -7.63
C ASN A 30 5.25 -2.79 -8.22
N PHE A 31 4.82 -1.72 -7.57
CA PHE A 31 3.87 -0.76 -8.10
C PHE A 31 4.32 -0.31 -9.51
N CYS A 32 3.57 -0.68 -10.55
CA CYS A 32 3.88 -0.47 -11.97
C CYS A 32 3.71 0.99 -12.44
N PHE A 33 4.18 1.96 -11.66
CA PHE A 33 4.41 3.32 -12.19
C PHE A 33 5.85 3.39 -12.70
N PRO A 34 6.14 4.03 -13.85
CA PRO A 34 7.49 4.09 -14.38
C PRO A 34 8.44 4.73 -13.35
N VAL A 35 9.27 3.89 -12.72
CA VAL A 35 10.18 4.30 -11.66
C VAL A 35 11.34 5.05 -12.31
N LYS A 36 11.34 6.37 -12.18
CA LYS A 36 12.54 7.17 -12.45
C LYS A 36 13.42 7.12 -11.22
N PRO A 37 14.75 6.96 -11.35
CA PRO A 37 15.64 7.14 -10.21
C PRO A 37 15.52 8.58 -9.72
N LEU A 38 15.14 8.76 -8.46
CA LEU A 38 15.01 10.06 -7.82
C LEU A 38 16.07 10.16 -6.73
N GLU A 39 17.10 10.96 -6.97
CA GLU A 39 18.19 11.17 -6.03
C GLU A 39 18.71 12.60 -6.06
N THR A 40 19.30 12.99 -4.94
CA THR A 40 20.05 14.23 -4.71
C THR A 40 21.34 13.85 -3.98
N ASP A 41 22.25 14.79 -3.78
CA ASP A 41 23.53 14.54 -3.08
C ASP A 41 23.38 13.97 -1.65
N ARG A 42 22.20 14.14 -1.03
CA ARG A 42 21.95 13.73 0.36
C ARG A 42 20.89 12.64 0.51
N VAL A 43 19.98 12.51 -0.45
CA VAL A 43 18.79 11.68 -0.32
C VAL A 43 18.53 10.93 -1.61
N LYS A 44 18.28 9.64 -1.48
CA LYS A 44 17.87 8.74 -2.56
C LYS A 44 16.52 8.13 -2.21
N LEU A 45 15.57 8.21 -3.14
CA LEU A 45 14.29 7.53 -3.01
C LEU A 45 14.40 6.14 -3.61
N VAL A 46 14.02 5.14 -2.81
CA VAL A 46 14.00 3.73 -3.21
C VAL A 46 12.59 3.16 -3.06
N PRO A 47 12.20 2.18 -3.87
CA PRO A 47 10.94 1.46 -3.67
C PRO A 47 10.83 0.91 -2.25
N PHE A 48 9.67 1.08 -1.63
CA PHE A 48 9.43 0.59 -0.29
C PHE A 48 9.15 -0.91 -0.31
N ILE A 49 10.09 -1.72 0.20
CA ILE A 49 9.93 -3.17 0.38
C ILE A 49 9.59 -3.42 1.85
N PRO A 50 8.35 -3.82 2.18
CA PRO A 50 7.90 -3.95 3.58
C PRO A 50 8.80 -4.87 4.42
N TYR A 51 9.25 -6.00 3.86
CA TYR A 51 10.13 -6.93 4.56
C TYR A 51 11.45 -6.29 5.02
N LEU A 52 12.00 -5.36 4.23
CA LEU A 52 13.28 -4.71 4.53
C LEU A 52 13.10 -3.42 5.35
N HIS A 53 12.05 -2.65 5.07
CA HIS A 53 11.96 -1.25 5.53
C HIS A 53 10.94 -1.01 6.65
N ALA A 54 9.99 -1.92 6.87
CA ALA A 54 8.88 -1.67 7.80
C ALA A 54 9.35 -1.43 9.24
N ALA A 55 10.30 -2.25 9.75
CA ALA A 55 10.78 -2.11 11.12
C ALA A 55 11.42 -0.73 11.38
N ALA A 56 12.26 -0.27 10.46
CA ALA A 56 12.90 1.06 10.56
C ALA A 56 11.86 2.18 10.47
N LEU A 57 10.90 2.08 9.54
CA LEU A 57 9.81 3.05 9.38
C LEU A 57 8.98 3.16 10.67
N PHE A 58 8.53 2.03 11.22
CA PHE A 58 7.70 2.05 12.43
C PHE A 58 8.45 2.54 13.67
N ASN A 59 9.72 2.18 13.84
CA ASN A 59 10.55 2.70 14.94
C ASN A 59 10.68 4.22 14.87
N ALA A 60 10.86 4.78 13.66
CA ALA A 60 10.96 6.23 13.47
C ALA A 60 9.62 6.95 13.76
N ILE A 61 8.49 6.36 13.35
CA ILE A 61 7.14 6.87 13.65
C ILE A 61 6.87 6.84 15.16
N ILE A 62 7.23 5.76 15.85
CA ILE A 62 7.06 5.62 17.30
C ILE A 62 7.89 6.69 18.03
N ALA A 63 9.12 6.94 17.58
CA ALA A 63 9.99 7.96 18.15
C ALA A 63 9.50 9.40 17.89
N ASN A 64 8.78 9.63 16.79
CA ASN A 64 8.33 10.95 16.33
C ASN A 64 6.84 10.91 15.97
N PRO A 65 5.93 10.77 16.95
CA PRO A 65 4.51 10.53 16.71
C PRO A 65 3.81 11.68 15.97
N GLU A 66 4.34 12.89 16.03
CA GLU A 66 3.82 14.06 15.31
C GLU A 66 3.86 13.90 13.78
N THR A 67 4.75 13.05 13.27
CA THR A 67 4.83 12.72 11.83
C THR A 67 3.53 12.14 11.29
N MET A 68 2.73 11.50 12.15
CA MET A 68 1.45 10.91 11.78
C MET A 68 0.26 11.85 12.01
N ARG A 69 0.45 13.09 12.50
CA ARG A 69 -0.65 13.99 12.90
C ARG A 69 -1.78 14.14 11.88
N TYR A 70 -1.45 14.15 10.59
CA TYR A 70 -2.41 14.31 9.49
C TYR A 70 -2.60 13.03 8.66
N ALA A 71 -1.98 11.93 9.05
CA ALA A 71 -2.20 10.65 8.40
C ALA A 71 -3.62 10.15 8.73
N VAL A 72 -4.37 9.74 7.71
CA VAL A 72 -5.74 9.22 7.89
C VAL A 72 -5.76 7.95 8.75
N LEU A 73 -4.64 7.21 8.78
CA LEU A 73 -4.40 6.05 9.63
C LEU A 73 -3.88 6.39 11.03
N HIS A 74 -3.73 7.67 11.38
CA HIS A 74 -3.46 8.06 12.76
C HIS A 74 -4.71 7.79 13.58
N ALA A 75 -4.73 6.60 14.18
CA ALA A 75 -5.66 6.23 15.23
C ALA A 75 -5.38 7.14 16.44
N GLN A 76 -5.87 8.37 16.38
CA GLN A 76 -6.25 9.06 17.60
C GLN A 76 -7.28 8.13 18.25
N HIS A 77 -6.97 7.61 19.44
CA HIS A 77 -7.84 6.80 20.30
C HIS A 77 -7.77 5.27 20.16
N THR A 78 -6.59 4.68 20.39
CA THR A 78 -6.53 3.39 21.11
C THR A 78 -5.91 3.62 22.50
N ARG A 79 -6.65 4.35 23.36
CA ARG A 79 -6.39 4.37 24.79
C ARG A 79 -7.65 3.91 25.52
N ARG A 80 -7.43 2.95 26.42
CA ARG A 80 -8.27 2.46 27.52
C ARG A 80 -9.20 1.28 27.20
N ILE A 81 -8.64 0.08 27.38
CA ILE A 81 -9.24 -0.92 28.29
C ILE A 81 -8.74 -0.62 29.70
#